data_AF-A0A257UJN0-F1
#
_entry.id   AF-A0A257UJN0-F1
#
_cell.length_a   1.000
_cell.length_b   1.000
_cell.length_c   1.000
_cell.angle_alpha   90.00
_cell.angle_beta   90.00
_cell.angle_gamma   90.00
#
_symmetry.space_group_name_H-M   'P 1'
#
loop_
_entity.id
_entity.type
_entity.pdbx_description
1 polymer ?
#
loop_
_entity_poly.entity_id
_entity_poly.type
_entity_poly.pdbx_seq_one_letter_code
_entity_poly.pdbx_strand_id
1 'polypeptide(L)'
;METHEAIFVEIEQMREGAAALLRAKLDAIAGQLRDQANRVVGDLGVVVPPDLEALLPIASLAERLRSLAAPPPPPPPPVLALDLDTLRALDAGRAQSAVLQELLHQLGAWCGPRAIAVFRDGNAQGWSGSGFEEGNPARTWHGALADSPALARAAAGTPVIVRPRADAVLSEWFGPSDGRLLAVPMSLRGKVVGVLLALEGGPGLNVAMVQQLTYTVGLMLETLASRPNVPTPALTPPEVISGEPEVAVEAPPAVPEEAPRAVEEVPVAAAEAPPAVGDGSETVQLKVPIAPAPTVTAGRAPEDERKHEEARRFARLLVSEIRLYNEQAVQTGKLTRNIYSHLKEDIDRSREMYEQRVSAEVRADSNYFHDEMVRILADGDADALGV
;
A
#
# COMPACT_ATOMS: atom_id res chain seq x y z
N MET A 1 67.93 62.89 90.96
CA MET A 1 66.66 62.33 90.45
C MET A 1 66.27 62.96 89.13
N GLU A 2 66.38 64.29 88.97
CA GLU A 2 66.00 65.04 87.75
C GLU A 2 66.73 64.61 86.44
N THR A 3 67.97 64.10 86.51
CA THR A 3 68.75 63.74 85.31
C THR A 3 68.34 62.42 84.65
N HIS A 4 67.74 61.47 85.38
CA HIS A 4 67.33 60.18 84.81
C HIS A 4 65.94 60.27 84.15
N GLU A 5 65.06 61.14 84.66
CA GLU A 5 63.73 61.38 84.11
C GLU A 5 63.80 62.08 82.75
N ALA A 6 64.71 63.05 82.61
CA ALA A 6 64.97 63.72 81.34
C ALA A 6 65.45 62.76 80.23
N ILE A 7 66.35 61.82 80.56
CA ILE A 7 66.86 60.84 79.59
C ILE A 7 65.76 59.84 79.18
N PHE A 8 64.91 59.42 80.12
CA PHE A 8 63.77 58.55 79.79
C PHE A 8 62.77 59.24 78.86
N VAL A 9 62.45 60.52 79.11
CA VAL A 9 61.56 61.29 78.24
C VAL A 9 62.17 61.45 76.84
N GLU A 10 63.47 61.68 76.74
CA GLU A 10 64.17 61.80 75.45
C GLU A 10 64.18 60.47 74.67
N ILE A 11 64.39 59.34 75.35
CA ILE A 11 64.31 58.01 74.74
C ILE A 11 62.87 57.68 74.30
N GLU A 12 61.86 58.01 75.11
CA GLU A 12 60.45 57.80 74.76
C GLU A 12 60.08 58.63 73.52
N GLN A 13 60.51 59.90 73.45
CA GLN A 13 60.32 60.78 72.29
C GLN A 13 61.05 60.26 71.05
N MET A 14 62.27 59.76 71.18
CA MET A 14 62.99 59.13 70.06
C MET A 14 62.28 57.86 69.58
N ARG A 15 61.74 57.03 70.48
CA ARG A 15 60.98 55.82 70.15
C ARG A 15 59.67 56.16 69.43
N GLU A 16 58.94 57.15 69.92
CA GLU A 16 57.70 57.62 69.29
C GLU A 16 57.96 58.25 67.93
N GLY A 17 59.02 59.06 67.81
CA GLY A 17 59.47 59.63 66.52
C GLY A 17 59.86 58.55 65.51
N ALA A 18 60.60 57.53 65.94
CA ALA A 18 60.96 56.39 65.09
C ALA A 18 59.73 55.57 64.68
N ALA A 19 58.80 55.32 65.59
CA ALA A 19 57.55 54.61 65.30
C ALA A 19 56.66 55.39 64.32
N ALA A 20 56.57 56.71 64.47
CA ALA A 20 55.82 57.58 63.56
C ALA A 20 56.43 57.57 62.15
N LEU A 21 57.77 57.65 62.04
CA LEU A 21 58.47 57.54 60.76
C LEU A 21 58.28 56.18 60.10
N LEU A 22 58.34 55.09 60.88
CA LEU A 22 58.12 53.74 60.37
C LEU A 22 56.68 53.59 59.84
N ARG A 23 55.70 54.08 60.59
CA ARG A 23 54.29 54.06 60.19
C ARG A 23 54.05 54.87 58.92
N ALA A 24 54.59 56.08 58.84
CA ALA A 24 54.51 56.92 57.64
C ALA A 24 55.14 56.24 56.41
N LYS A 25 56.28 55.54 56.59
CA LYS A 25 56.90 54.77 55.50
C LYS A 25 56.05 53.57 55.08
N LEU A 26 55.46 52.84 56.03
CA LEU A 26 54.57 51.71 55.73
C LEU A 26 53.30 52.18 55.01
N ASP A 27 52.71 53.30 55.42
CA ASP A 27 51.54 53.87 54.76
C ASP A 27 51.87 54.33 53.33
N ALA A 28 53.05 54.93 53.12
CA ALA A 28 53.53 55.29 51.78
C ALA A 28 53.72 54.07 50.88
N ILE A 29 54.35 53.00 51.39
CA ILE A 29 54.54 51.74 50.65
C ILE A 29 53.18 51.09 50.33
N ALA A 30 52.26 51.07 51.29
CA ALA A 30 50.91 50.53 51.07
C ALA A 30 50.13 51.34 50.03
N GLY A 31 50.29 52.66 50.01
CA GLY A 31 49.76 53.54 48.96
C GLY A 31 50.32 53.20 47.58
N GLN A 32 51.64 53.07 47.47
CA GLN A 32 52.30 52.71 46.20
C GLN A 32 51.85 51.34 45.67
N LEU A 33 51.72 50.34 46.54
CA LEU A 33 51.21 49.01 46.19
C LEU A 33 49.76 49.07 45.68
N ARG A 34 48.92 49.89 46.32
CA ARG A 34 47.52 50.07 45.91
C ARG A 34 47.41 50.77 44.56
N ASP A 35 48.23 51.79 44.33
CA ASP A 35 48.29 52.49 43.04
C ASP A 35 48.81 51.58 41.92
N GLN A 36 49.83 50.76 42.19
CA GLN A 36 50.31 49.76 41.24
C GLN A 36 49.25 48.70 40.93
N ALA A 37 48.57 48.18 41.95
CA ALA A 37 47.49 47.22 41.76
C ALA A 37 46.35 47.81 40.91
N ASN A 38 45.95 49.05 41.19
CA ASN A 38 44.91 49.75 40.41
C ASN A 38 45.33 49.98 38.96
N ARG A 39 46.61 50.29 38.69
CA ARG A 39 47.12 50.40 37.31
C ARG A 39 47.08 49.05 36.59
N VAL A 40 47.54 47.98 37.23
CA VAL A 40 47.51 46.62 36.66
C VAL A 40 46.07 46.17 36.37
N VAL A 41 45.13 46.44 37.27
CA VAL A 41 43.70 46.17 37.05
C VAL A 41 43.14 47.02 35.91
N GLY A 42 43.53 48.30 35.82
CA GLY A 42 43.17 49.18 34.71
C GLY A 42 43.67 48.66 33.36
N ASP A 43 44.95 48.28 33.28
CA ASP A 43 45.58 47.74 32.07
C ASP A 43 44.96 46.38 31.68
N LEU A 44 44.66 45.51 32.65
CA LEU A 44 43.94 44.25 32.43
C LEU A 44 42.52 44.48 31.89
N GLY A 45 41.83 45.52 32.35
CA GLY A 45 40.49 45.89 31.85
C GLY A 45 40.49 46.44 30.42
N VAL A 46 41.64 46.90 29.90
CA VAL A 46 41.80 47.32 28.50
C VAL A 46 42.03 46.11 27.58
N VAL A 47 42.66 45.05 28.09
CA VAL A 47 43.02 43.86 27.31
C VAL A 47 41.96 42.76 27.39
N VAL A 48 41.28 42.63 28.53
CA VAL A 48 40.24 41.63 28.77
C VAL A 48 38.90 42.37 28.82
N PRO A 49 38.01 42.20 27.82
CA PRO A 49 36.67 42.74 27.86
C PRO A 49 35.95 42.29 29.14
N PRO A 50 35.12 43.14 29.75
CA PRO A 50 34.35 42.78 30.94
C PRO A 50 33.37 41.62 30.67
N ASP A 51 32.99 41.43 29.41
CA ASP A 51 32.19 40.31 28.95
C ASP A 51 33.07 39.17 28.43
N LEU A 52 33.27 38.15 29.27
CA LEU A 52 34.05 36.97 28.92
C LEU A 52 33.39 36.11 27.83
N GLU A 53 32.07 36.24 27.58
CA GLU A 53 31.39 35.57 26.44
C GLU A 53 31.87 36.13 25.09
N ALA A 54 32.32 37.39 25.04
CA ALA A 54 32.89 37.98 23.83
C ALA A 54 34.23 37.35 23.44
N LEU A 55 35.00 36.85 24.41
CA LEU A 55 36.26 36.15 24.18
C LEU A 55 36.07 34.65 23.96
N LEU A 56 35.13 34.04 24.69
CA LEU A 56 34.84 32.61 24.65
C LEU A 56 33.32 32.43 24.69
N PRO A 57 32.65 32.30 23.52
CA PRO A 57 31.19 32.24 23.46
C PRO A 57 30.68 30.83 23.84
N ILE A 58 30.88 30.46 25.11
CA ILE A 58 30.65 29.12 25.67
C ILE A 58 29.18 28.73 25.56
N ALA A 59 28.26 29.67 25.76
CA ALA A 59 26.83 29.41 25.60
C ALA A 59 26.50 28.94 24.17
N SER A 60 27.03 29.63 23.16
CA SER A 60 26.82 29.28 21.75
C SER A 60 27.50 27.96 21.37
N LEU A 61 28.65 27.67 21.98
CA LEU A 61 29.37 26.42 21.77
C LEU A 61 28.61 25.24 22.39
N ALA A 62 28.03 25.41 23.58
CA ALA A 62 27.21 24.39 24.23
C ALA A 62 25.93 24.08 23.45
N GLU A 63 25.36 25.07 22.76
CA GLU A 63 24.20 24.90 21.89
C GLU A 63 24.58 24.22 20.58
N ARG A 64 25.71 24.57 19.98
CA ARG A 64 26.28 23.89 18.80
C ARG A 64 26.66 22.44 19.07
N LEU A 65 27.27 22.16 20.23
CA LEU A 65 27.62 20.79 20.65
C LEU A 65 26.35 19.95 20.91
N ARG A 66 25.31 20.54 21.52
CA ARG A 66 23.99 19.88 21.65
C ARG A 66 23.35 19.60 20.29
N SER A 67 23.45 20.53 19.34
CA SER A 67 22.97 20.34 17.97
C SER A 67 23.74 19.23 17.22
N LEU A 68 25.02 19.02 17.51
CA LEU A 68 25.83 17.96 16.93
C LEU A 68 25.61 16.60 17.61
N ALA A 69 25.25 16.60 18.90
CA ALA A 69 24.94 15.39 19.67
C ALA A 69 23.49 14.91 19.47
N ALA A 70 22.59 15.78 18.99
CA ALA A 70 21.26 15.38 18.58
C ALA A 70 21.37 14.41 17.39
N PRO A 71 20.74 13.22 17.43
CA PRO A 71 20.71 12.34 16.27
C PRO A 71 20.09 13.12 15.11
N PRO A 72 20.64 13.02 13.88
CA PRO A 72 20.01 13.65 12.73
C PRO A 72 18.54 13.21 12.69
N PRO A 73 17.61 14.11 12.32
CA PRO A 73 16.23 13.72 12.11
C PRO A 73 16.23 12.49 11.20
N PRO A 74 15.40 11.46 11.49
CA PRO A 74 15.33 10.29 10.64
C PRO A 74 15.12 10.80 9.20
N PRO A 75 15.87 10.28 8.21
CA PRO A 75 15.64 10.68 6.83
C PRO A 75 14.14 10.54 6.55
N PRO A 76 13.51 11.53 5.87
CA PRO A 76 12.11 11.38 5.49
C PRO A 76 11.97 9.99 4.84
N PRO A 77 10.92 9.23 5.19
CA PRO A 77 10.73 7.90 4.63
C PRO A 77 10.90 8.01 3.11
N PRO A 78 11.62 7.09 2.47
CA PRO A 78 11.78 7.14 1.03
C PRO A 78 10.40 7.35 0.41
N VAL A 79 10.29 8.33 -0.50
CA VAL A 79 9.04 8.72 -1.21
C VAL A 79 8.60 7.62 -2.20
N LEU A 80 8.90 6.36 -1.86
CA LEU A 80 8.56 5.12 -2.55
C LEU A 80 7.52 4.30 -1.77
N ALA A 81 7.01 4.82 -0.64
CA ALA A 81 5.95 4.16 0.09
C ALA A 81 4.63 4.34 -0.65
N LEU A 82 4.18 3.29 -1.33
CA LEU A 82 2.82 3.18 -1.81
C LEU A 82 1.89 3.24 -0.58
N ASP A 83 1.08 4.28 -0.49
CA ASP A 83 0.12 4.42 0.61
C ASP A 83 -0.97 3.35 0.51
N LEU A 84 -1.37 2.80 1.66
CA LEU A 84 -2.42 1.81 1.75
C LEU A 84 -3.78 2.39 1.32
N ASP A 85 -3.97 3.71 1.46
CA ASP A 85 -5.17 4.39 0.99
C ASP A 85 -5.28 4.39 -0.54
N THR A 86 -4.17 4.47 -1.27
CA THR A 86 -4.15 4.28 -2.73
C THR A 86 -4.62 2.86 -3.09
N LEU A 87 -4.17 1.84 -2.36
CA LEU A 87 -4.60 0.46 -2.60
C LEU A 87 -6.09 0.26 -2.27
N ARG A 88 -6.58 0.85 -1.17
CA ARG A 88 -8.00 0.83 -0.79
C ARG A 88 -8.88 1.49 -1.85
N ALA A 89 -8.47 2.63 -2.40
CA ALA A 89 -9.20 3.33 -3.45
C ALA A 89 -9.31 2.48 -4.73
N LEU A 90 -8.21 1.86 -5.15
CA LEU A 90 -8.20 0.94 -6.29
C LEU A 90 -9.10 -0.28 -6.03
N ASP A 91 -9.05 -0.84 -4.83
CA ASP A 91 -9.79 -2.03 -4.45
C ASP A 91 -11.31 -1.78 -4.36
N ALA A 92 -11.71 -0.55 -4.06
CA ALA A 92 -13.13 -0.16 -4.05
C ALA A 92 -13.82 -0.33 -5.42
N GLY A 93 -13.10 -0.24 -6.54
CA GLY A 93 -13.69 -0.24 -7.89
C GLY A 93 -14.40 -1.55 -8.25
N ARG A 94 -15.71 -1.52 -8.53
CA ARG A 94 -16.55 -2.72 -8.81
C ARG A 94 -16.56 -3.17 -10.27
N ALA A 95 -15.90 -2.41 -11.15
CA ALA A 95 -15.81 -2.69 -12.57
C ALA A 95 -14.38 -2.44 -13.05
N GLN A 96 -13.96 -3.14 -14.11
CA GLN A 96 -12.61 -2.98 -14.67
C GLN A 96 -12.33 -1.52 -15.06
N SER A 97 -13.31 -0.84 -15.65
CA SER A 97 -13.20 0.57 -16.02
C SER A 97 -12.98 1.49 -14.81
N ALA A 98 -13.65 1.20 -13.69
CA ALA A 98 -13.50 2.00 -12.46
C ALA A 98 -12.10 1.85 -11.87
N VAL A 99 -11.58 0.62 -11.78
CA VAL A 99 -10.21 0.37 -11.28
C VAL A 99 -9.16 1.03 -12.19
N LEU A 100 -9.32 0.92 -13.51
CA LEU A 100 -8.39 1.55 -14.46
C LEU A 100 -8.47 3.08 -14.47
N GLN A 101 -9.64 3.67 -14.25
CA GLN A 101 -9.79 5.11 -14.08
C GLN A 101 -9.16 5.59 -12.79
N GLU A 102 -9.33 4.84 -11.70
CA GLU A 102 -8.70 5.14 -10.41
C GLU A 102 -7.17 5.01 -10.49
N LEU A 103 -6.65 4.01 -11.21
CA LEU A 103 -5.21 3.91 -11.52
C LEU A 103 -4.70 5.17 -12.21
N LEU A 104 -5.40 5.61 -13.27
CA LEU A 104 -5.07 6.86 -13.94
C LEU A 104 -5.21 8.06 -13.00
N HIS A 105 -6.12 8.09 -12.04
CA HIS A 105 -6.19 9.18 -11.07
C HIS A 105 -4.95 9.19 -10.16
N GLN A 106 -4.70 8.08 -9.46
CA GLN A 106 -3.65 7.91 -8.45
C GLN A 106 -2.24 8.12 -8.99
N LEU A 107 -1.97 7.71 -10.24
CA LEU A 107 -0.66 7.92 -10.87
C LEU A 107 -0.27 9.39 -11.06
N GLY A 108 -1.21 10.34 -10.90
CA GLY A 108 -0.92 11.77 -11.05
C GLY A 108 0.03 12.36 -10.02
N ALA A 109 0.22 11.69 -8.88
CA ALA A 109 1.25 12.06 -7.93
C ALA A 109 2.68 11.71 -8.42
N TRP A 110 2.80 10.85 -9.43
CA TRP A 110 4.04 10.18 -9.81
C TRP A 110 4.47 10.40 -11.26
N CYS A 111 3.58 10.93 -12.09
CA CYS A 111 3.84 11.30 -13.48
C CYS A 111 2.88 12.41 -13.97
N GLY A 112 3.20 12.96 -15.14
CA GLY A 112 2.37 13.95 -15.83
C GLY A 112 1.22 13.31 -16.63
N PRO A 113 1.01 13.70 -17.90
CA PRO A 113 0.02 13.07 -18.76
C PRO A 113 0.23 11.56 -18.85
N ARG A 114 -0.87 10.81 -18.75
CA ARG A 114 -0.83 9.34 -18.73
C ARG A 114 -2.07 8.74 -19.35
N ALA A 115 -1.91 7.59 -19.98
CA ALA A 115 -2.99 6.93 -20.69
C ALA A 115 -2.82 5.42 -20.76
N ILE A 116 -3.92 4.72 -21.02
CA ILE A 116 -3.95 3.29 -21.27
C ILE A 116 -4.35 3.08 -22.72
N ALA A 117 -3.63 2.20 -23.41
CA ALA A 117 -4.01 1.66 -24.71
C ALA A 117 -4.13 0.13 -24.65
N VAL A 118 -5.03 -0.42 -25.44
CA VAL A 118 -5.28 -1.87 -25.54
C VAL A 118 -4.68 -2.36 -26.86
N PHE A 119 -4.01 -3.52 -26.81
CA PHE A 119 -3.47 -4.16 -28.01
C PHE A 119 -4.52 -5.06 -28.66
N ARG A 120 -4.73 -4.89 -29.96
CA ARG A 120 -5.61 -5.71 -30.80
C ARG A 120 -5.06 -5.80 -32.21
N ASP A 121 -4.91 -7.02 -32.73
CA ASP A 121 -4.54 -7.30 -34.13
C ASP A 121 -3.31 -6.51 -34.63
N GLY A 122 -2.25 -6.43 -33.81
CA GLY A 122 -1.02 -5.70 -34.15
C GLY A 122 -1.13 -4.17 -34.04
N ASN A 123 -2.25 -3.66 -33.52
CA ASN A 123 -2.50 -2.24 -33.28
C ASN A 123 -2.70 -1.95 -31.79
N ALA A 124 -2.46 -0.71 -31.40
CA ALA A 124 -2.81 -0.14 -30.12
C ALA A 124 -3.98 0.82 -30.30
N GLN A 125 -5.03 0.68 -29.48
CA GLN A 125 -6.16 1.60 -29.45
C GLN A 125 -6.21 2.27 -28.08
N GLY A 126 -6.25 3.59 -28.04
CA GLY A 126 -6.33 4.32 -26.78
C GLY A 126 -7.69 4.09 -26.11
N TRP A 127 -7.66 3.88 -24.80
CA TRP A 127 -8.87 3.61 -24.01
C TRP A 127 -9.27 4.82 -23.17
N SER A 128 -8.35 5.31 -22.35
CA SER A 128 -8.55 6.51 -21.52
C SER A 128 -7.19 7.12 -21.15
N GLY A 129 -7.22 8.38 -20.70
CA GLY A 129 -6.06 9.15 -20.29
C GLY A 129 -6.46 10.26 -19.33
N SER A 130 -5.47 10.82 -18.65
CA SER A 130 -5.60 11.88 -17.66
C SER A 130 -4.36 12.76 -17.65
N GLY A 131 -4.52 14.04 -17.27
CA GLY A 131 -3.42 15.00 -17.18
C GLY A 131 -3.00 15.65 -18.51
N PHE A 132 -3.86 15.63 -19.54
CA PHE A 132 -3.64 16.33 -20.81
C PHE A 132 -4.30 17.73 -20.77
N GLU A 133 -3.69 18.72 -21.43
CA GLU A 133 -4.17 20.12 -21.43
C GLU A 133 -5.44 20.34 -22.28
N GLU A 134 -5.59 19.59 -23.39
CA GLU A 134 -6.75 19.67 -24.30
C GLU A 134 -7.48 18.33 -24.38
N GLY A 135 -8.60 18.20 -23.66
CA GLY A 135 -9.45 17.00 -23.70
C GLY A 135 -8.71 15.69 -23.40
N ASN A 136 -9.36 14.55 -23.68
CA ASN A 136 -8.74 13.24 -23.56
C ASN A 136 -8.67 12.59 -24.96
N PRO A 137 -7.54 12.71 -25.68
CA PRO A 137 -7.41 12.17 -27.04
C PRO A 137 -7.39 10.63 -27.10
N ALA A 138 -7.42 9.93 -25.96
CA ALA A 138 -7.25 8.48 -25.90
C ALA A 138 -8.23 7.72 -26.80
N ARG A 139 -9.53 8.01 -26.71
CA ARG A 139 -10.55 7.20 -27.37
C ARG A 139 -10.51 7.26 -28.90
N THR A 140 -10.00 8.36 -29.44
CA THR A 140 -9.87 8.59 -30.88
C THR A 140 -8.50 8.18 -31.41
N TRP A 141 -7.54 7.90 -30.53
CA TRP A 141 -6.19 7.56 -30.91
C TRP A 141 -6.05 6.07 -31.22
N HIS A 142 -5.24 5.79 -32.24
CA HIS A 142 -4.85 4.45 -32.67
C HIS A 142 -3.45 4.52 -33.27
N GLY A 143 -2.68 3.45 -33.14
CA GLY A 143 -1.34 3.36 -33.72
C GLY A 143 -0.92 1.92 -33.97
N ALA A 144 -0.25 1.67 -35.08
CA ALA A 144 0.27 0.34 -35.40
C ALA A 144 1.52 0.05 -34.55
N LEU A 145 1.63 -1.17 -34.00
CA LEU A 145 2.82 -1.58 -33.23
C LEU A 145 4.06 -1.62 -34.12
N ALA A 146 3.91 -1.95 -35.41
CA ALA A 146 5.00 -2.00 -36.37
C ALA A 146 5.70 -0.63 -36.54
N ASP A 147 4.95 0.46 -36.35
CA ASP A 147 5.43 1.83 -36.54
C ASP A 147 5.95 2.46 -35.23
N SER A 148 5.86 1.73 -34.10
CA SER A 148 6.33 2.17 -32.79
C SER A 148 7.22 1.11 -32.12
N PRO A 149 8.56 1.30 -32.11
CA PRO A 149 9.47 0.41 -31.42
C PRO A 149 9.17 0.28 -29.92
N ALA A 150 8.66 1.35 -29.29
CA ALA A 150 8.29 1.33 -27.89
C ALA A 150 7.06 0.45 -27.63
N LEU A 151 6.00 0.60 -28.43
CA LEU A 151 4.79 -0.22 -28.30
C LEU A 151 5.07 -1.68 -28.66
N ALA A 152 5.88 -1.96 -29.70
CA ALA A 152 6.24 -3.32 -30.06
C ALA A 152 6.98 -4.06 -28.93
N ARG A 153 7.94 -3.40 -28.27
CA ARG A 153 8.65 -3.97 -27.11
C ARG A 153 7.75 -4.12 -25.89
N ALA A 154 6.85 -3.16 -25.65
CA ALA A 154 5.87 -3.25 -24.58
C ALA A 154 4.91 -4.43 -24.81
N ALA A 155 4.43 -4.62 -26.04
CA ALA A 155 3.62 -5.77 -26.42
C ALA A 155 4.35 -7.11 -26.24
N ALA A 156 5.68 -7.11 -26.41
CA ALA A 156 6.54 -8.25 -26.10
C ALA A 156 6.85 -8.43 -24.60
N GLY A 157 6.25 -7.62 -23.72
CA GLY A 157 6.38 -7.73 -22.26
C GLY A 157 7.58 -6.97 -21.66
N THR A 158 8.25 -6.11 -22.43
CA THR A 158 9.38 -5.32 -21.94
C THR A 158 8.95 -3.87 -21.67
N PRO A 159 9.06 -3.36 -20.43
CA PRO A 159 8.89 -1.93 -20.14
C PRO A 159 9.93 -1.08 -20.89
N VAL A 160 9.49 0.03 -21.48
CA VAL A 160 10.35 0.89 -22.31
C VAL A 160 10.25 2.33 -21.86
N ILE A 161 11.39 3.02 -21.77
CA ILE A 161 11.43 4.48 -21.69
C ILE A 161 11.86 5.02 -23.06
N VAL A 162 11.05 5.89 -23.63
CA VAL A 162 11.29 6.54 -24.91
C VAL A 162 11.07 8.04 -24.77
N ARG A 163 11.59 8.84 -25.70
CA ARG A 163 11.17 10.24 -25.84
C ARG A 163 10.07 10.29 -26.91
N PRO A 164 8.90 10.91 -26.68
CA PRO A 164 7.83 10.96 -27.66
C PRO A 164 8.31 11.41 -29.04
N ARG A 165 9.16 12.45 -29.13
CA ARG A 165 9.72 12.92 -30.41
C ARG A 165 10.50 11.88 -31.22
N ALA A 166 10.95 10.79 -30.61
CA ALA A 166 11.73 9.73 -31.24
C ALA A 166 10.85 8.55 -31.71
N ASP A 167 9.54 8.60 -31.49
CA ASP A 167 8.56 7.59 -31.86
C ASP A 167 7.36 8.27 -32.52
N ALA A 168 7.20 8.10 -33.83
CA ALA A 168 6.21 8.86 -34.62
C ALA A 168 4.78 8.67 -34.08
N VAL A 169 4.43 7.43 -33.74
CA VAL A 169 3.11 7.05 -33.25
C VAL A 169 2.81 7.66 -31.88
N LEU A 170 3.78 7.63 -30.96
CA LEU A 170 3.60 8.20 -29.62
C LEU A 170 3.67 9.73 -29.62
N SER A 171 4.42 10.33 -30.57
CA SER A 171 4.47 11.78 -30.75
C SER A 171 3.13 12.38 -31.18
N GLU A 172 2.27 11.62 -31.87
CA GLU A 172 0.92 12.10 -32.25
C GLU A 172 0.02 12.28 -31.03
N TRP A 173 0.16 11.42 -30.01
CA TRP A 173 -0.68 11.47 -28.82
C TRP A 173 -0.11 12.37 -27.72
N PHE A 174 1.18 12.21 -27.40
CA PHE A 174 1.82 12.93 -26.29
C PHE A 174 2.52 14.21 -26.73
N GLY A 175 2.41 14.57 -28.02
CA GLY A 175 3.14 15.68 -28.62
C GLY A 175 4.65 15.39 -28.79
N PRO A 176 5.35 16.16 -29.62
CA PRO A 176 6.80 16.02 -29.82
C PRO A 176 7.57 16.63 -28.64
N SER A 177 7.55 15.96 -27.48
CA SER A 177 8.23 16.41 -26.27
C SER A 177 9.57 15.70 -26.03
N ASP A 178 10.44 16.35 -25.25
CA ASP A 178 11.74 15.83 -24.82
C ASP A 178 11.69 15.06 -23.50
N GLY A 179 10.53 15.06 -22.83
CA GLY A 179 10.27 14.34 -21.60
C GLY A 179 10.36 12.82 -21.79
N ARG A 180 10.68 12.11 -20.72
CA ARG A 180 10.68 10.64 -20.74
C ARG A 180 9.24 10.14 -20.71
N LEU A 181 8.90 9.26 -21.63
CA LEU A 181 7.63 8.52 -21.67
C LEU A 181 7.91 7.06 -21.32
N LEU A 182 7.33 6.59 -20.22
CA LEU A 182 7.39 5.19 -19.82
C LEU A 182 6.20 4.44 -20.39
N ALA A 183 6.47 3.37 -21.14
CA ALA A 183 5.51 2.38 -21.61
C ALA A 183 5.63 1.12 -20.76
N VAL A 184 4.61 0.81 -19.96
CA VAL A 184 4.54 -0.37 -19.09
C VAL A 184 3.53 -1.37 -19.65
N PRO A 185 3.93 -2.62 -19.97
CA PRO A 185 3.01 -3.67 -20.38
C PRO A 185 1.95 -3.94 -19.32
N MET A 186 0.69 -4.01 -19.73
CA MET A 186 -0.41 -4.46 -18.88
C MET A 186 -0.73 -5.90 -19.22
N SER A 187 -0.59 -6.78 -18.23
CA SER A 187 -0.85 -8.21 -18.39
C SER A 187 -2.12 -8.63 -17.67
N LEU A 188 -2.91 -9.48 -18.32
CA LEU A 188 -4.05 -10.19 -17.72
C LEU A 188 -3.95 -11.68 -18.07
N ARG A 189 -4.06 -12.53 -17.07
CA ARG A 189 -3.96 -14.00 -17.17
C ARG A 189 -2.68 -14.44 -17.89
N GLY A 190 -1.57 -13.79 -17.56
CA GLY A 190 -0.26 -14.05 -18.15
C GLY A 190 -0.05 -13.57 -19.59
N LYS A 191 -1.00 -12.82 -20.19
CA LYS A 191 -0.86 -12.25 -21.54
C LYS A 191 -0.81 -10.74 -21.48
N VAL A 192 0.08 -10.12 -22.26
CA VAL A 192 0.09 -8.67 -22.44
C VAL A 192 -1.12 -8.28 -23.29
N VAL A 193 -2.04 -7.51 -22.70
CA VAL A 193 -3.30 -7.07 -23.34
C VAL A 193 -3.30 -5.59 -23.70
N GLY A 194 -2.34 -4.83 -23.20
CA GLY A 194 -2.28 -3.40 -23.41
C GLY A 194 -1.01 -2.80 -22.82
N VAL A 195 -1.01 -1.47 -22.73
CA VAL A 195 0.11 -0.68 -22.24
C VAL A 195 -0.42 0.52 -21.47
N LEU A 196 0.22 0.80 -20.33
CA LEU A 196 0.12 2.07 -19.65
C LEU A 196 1.26 2.97 -20.11
N LEU A 197 0.94 4.17 -20.56
CA LEU A 197 1.86 5.20 -21.02
C LEU A 197 1.87 6.33 -19.97
N ALA A 198 3.04 6.73 -19.47
CA ALA A 198 3.20 7.75 -18.45
C ALA A 198 4.33 8.72 -18.82
N LEU A 199 3.98 9.97 -19.12
CA LEU A 199 4.91 11.03 -19.49
C LEU A 199 5.46 11.73 -18.24
N GLU A 200 6.73 12.08 -18.28
CA GLU A 200 7.36 12.98 -17.31
C GLU A 200 6.66 14.35 -17.31
N GLY A 201 6.27 14.82 -16.12
CA GLY A 201 5.59 16.10 -15.94
C GLY A 201 6.03 16.81 -14.65
N GLY A 202 5.20 17.70 -14.12
CA GLY A 202 5.50 18.50 -12.93
C GLY A 202 6.08 17.70 -11.74
N PRO A 203 5.45 16.57 -11.33
CA PRO A 203 5.98 15.70 -10.26
C PRO A 203 7.23 14.87 -10.64
N GLY A 204 7.70 14.97 -11.89
CA GLY A 204 8.70 14.07 -12.48
C GLY A 204 8.09 12.80 -13.06
N LEU A 205 8.91 11.76 -13.20
CA LEU A 205 8.50 10.41 -13.60
C LEU A 205 9.09 9.38 -12.64
N ASN A 206 8.27 8.87 -11.72
CA ASN A 206 8.67 7.78 -10.82
C ASN A 206 8.39 6.41 -11.48
N VAL A 207 9.40 5.86 -12.13
CA VAL A 207 9.32 4.60 -12.89
C VAL A 207 8.85 3.44 -12.00
N ALA A 208 9.39 3.32 -10.79
CA ALA A 208 9.07 2.22 -9.89
C ALA A 208 7.59 2.24 -9.47
N MET A 209 7.05 3.40 -9.11
CA MET A 209 5.64 3.52 -8.71
C MET A 209 4.67 3.27 -9.86
N VAL A 210 4.97 3.78 -11.05
CA VAL A 210 4.15 3.51 -12.23
C VAL A 210 4.12 2.00 -12.52
N GLN A 211 5.27 1.32 -12.51
CA GLN A 211 5.33 -0.12 -12.74
C GLN A 211 4.62 -0.92 -11.64
N GLN A 212 4.86 -0.60 -10.37
CA GLN A 212 4.28 -1.29 -9.23
C GLN A 212 2.75 -1.19 -9.23
N LEU A 213 2.19 0.01 -9.42
CA LEU A 213 0.74 0.20 -9.49
C LEU A 213 0.12 -0.49 -10.70
N THR A 214 0.79 -0.46 -11.86
CA THR A 214 0.33 -1.18 -13.06
C THR A 214 0.26 -2.68 -12.82
N TYR A 215 1.29 -3.25 -12.19
CA TYR A 215 1.35 -4.67 -11.85
C TYR A 215 0.24 -5.04 -10.85
N THR A 216 0.12 -4.28 -9.76
CA THR A 216 -0.90 -4.52 -8.73
C THR A 216 -2.30 -4.47 -9.32
N VAL A 217 -2.61 -3.48 -10.16
CA VAL A 217 -3.92 -3.39 -10.82
C VAL A 217 -4.15 -4.57 -11.76
N GLY A 218 -3.13 -5.07 -12.45
CA GLY A 218 -3.23 -6.31 -13.23
C GLY A 218 -3.75 -7.48 -12.39
N LEU A 219 -3.18 -7.69 -11.20
CA LEU A 219 -3.65 -8.72 -10.26
C LEU A 219 -5.08 -8.46 -9.77
N MET A 220 -5.42 -7.21 -9.44
CA MET A 220 -6.75 -6.83 -8.96
C MET A 220 -7.82 -7.05 -10.03
N LEU A 221 -7.49 -6.83 -11.30
CA LEU A 221 -8.41 -7.09 -12.42
C LEU A 221 -8.64 -8.58 -12.64
N GLU A 222 -7.65 -9.43 -12.36
CA GLU A 222 -7.81 -10.88 -12.45
C GLU A 222 -8.76 -11.44 -11.37
N THR A 223 -8.74 -10.87 -10.17
CA THR A 223 -9.59 -11.29 -9.05
C THR A 223 -10.93 -10.56 -8.99
N LEU A 224 -11.14 -9.52 -9.80
CA LEU A 224 -12.28 -8.60 -9.72
C LEU A 224 -13.65 -9.31 -9.79
N ALA A 225 -13.80 -10.28 -10.69
CA ALA A 225 -15.07 -10.98 -10.91
C ALA A 225 -15.41 -12.00 -9.80
N SER A 226 -14.42 -12.45 -9.04
CA SER A 226 -14.55 -13.48 -8.02
C SER A 226 -14.41 -12.94 -6.60
N ARG A 227 -14.39 -11.61 -6.42
CA ARG A 227 -14.20 -11.01 -5.10
C ARG A 227 -15.51 -11.02 -4.29
N PRO A 228 -15.55 -11.63 -3.10
CA PRO A 228 -16.76 -11.67 -2.29
C PRO A 228 -17.02 -10.36 -1.56
N ASN A 229 -15.95 -9.67 -1.11
CA ASN A 229 -16.03 -8.49 -0.26
C ASN A 229 -15.19 -7.34 -0.82
N VAL A 230 -15.61 -6.11 -0.48
CA VAL A 230 -14.91 -4.87 -0.85
C VAL A 230 -15.01 -3.89 0.34
N PRO A 231 -13.89 -3.38 0.88
CA PRO A 231 -12.53 -3.72 0.48
C PRO A 231 -12.17 -5.19 0.81
N THR A 232 -11.16 -5.72 0.14
CA THR A 232 -10.57 -7.03 0.43
C THR A 232 -10.12 -7.06 1.90
N PRO A 233 -10.32 -8.15 2.68
CA PRO A 233 -10.07 -8.15 4.14
C PRO A 233 -8.69 -7.67 4.59
N ALA A 234 -7.63 -7.85 3.79
CA ALA A 234 -6.30 -7.33 4.12
C ALA A 234 -6.20 -5.80 4.07
N LEU A 235 -7.15 -5.12 3.42
CA LEU A 235 -7.21 -3.67 3.26
C LEU A 235 -8.20 -3.01 4.22
N THR A 236 -8.94 -3.76 5.04
CA THR A 236 -9.77 -3.18 6.09
C THR A 236 -8.90 -2.50 7.16
N PRO A 237 -9.36 -1.41 7.80
CA PRO A 237 -8.63 -0.83 8.93
C PRO A 237 -8.41 -1.88 10.04
N PRO A 238 -7.23 -1.87 10.71
CA PRO A 238 -6.98 -2.79 11.81
C PRO A 238 -7.85 -2.43 13.01
N GLU A 239 -8.41 -3.45 13.66
CA GLU A 239 -9.04 -3.31 14.97
C GLU A 239 -7.96 -3.29 16.06
N VAL A 240 -8.04 -2.32 16.97
CA VAL A 240 -7.13 -2.22 18.11
C VAL A 240 -7.76 -2.94 19.29
N ILE A 241 -7.28 -4.14 19.58
CA ILE A 241 -7.64 -4.86 20.79
C ILE A 241 -6.78 -4.30 21.92
N SER A 242 -7.29 -3.29 22.62
CA SER A 242 -6.71 -2.82 23.87
C SER A 242 -6.97 -3.90 24.93
N GLY A 243 -5.92 -4.62 25.35
CA GLY A 243 -6.00 -5.68 26.38
C GLY A 243 -6.32 -5.19 27.79
N GLU A 244 -7.01 -4.07 27.93
CA GLU A 244 -7.51 -3.55 29.19
C GLU A 244 -9.01 -3.90 29.27
N PRO A 245 -9.47 -4.61 30.32
CA PRO A 245 -10.89 -4.71 30.55
C PRO A 245 -11.42 -3.28 30.68
N GLU A 246 -12.45 -2.98 29.91
CA GLU A 246 -13.24 -1.76 30.04
C GLU A 246 -13.84 -1.77 31.45
N VAL A 247 -13.09 -1.29 32.43
CA VAL A 247 -13.61 -0.96 33.75
C VAL A 247 -14.50 0.23 33.47
N ALA A 248 -15.79 -0.05 33.33
CA ALA A 248 -16.85 0.93 33.37
C ALA A 248 -16.62 1.77 34.63
N VAL A 249 -16.05 2.96 34.46
CA VAL A 249 -16.10 3.98 35.49
C VAL A 249 -17.55 4.43 35.50
N GLU A 250 -18.33 3.79 36.36
CA GLU A 250 -19.67 4.21 36.73
C GLU A 250 -19.56 5.65 37.25
N ALA A 251 -19.92 6.60 36.39
CA ALA A 251 -20.10 7.99 36.79
C ALA A 251 -21.24 8.04 37.83
N PRO A 252 -21.09 8.78 38.95
CA PRO A 252 -22.09 8.81 40.01
C PRO A 252 -23.45 9.32 39.51
N PRO A 253 -24.57 8.84 40.07
CA PRO A 253 -25.89 9.13 39.56
C PRO A 253 -26.24 10.61 39.80
N ALA A 254 -26.48 11.35 38.72
CA ALA A 254 -27.16 12.64 38.77
C ALA A 254 -28.67 12.40 38.60
N VAL A 255 -29.39 12.98 39.56
CA VAL A 255 -30.83 12.99 39.86
C VAL A 255 -31.75 13.03 38.61
N PRO A 256 -32.92 12.34 38.62
CA PRO A 256 -33.85 12.33 37.49
C PRO A 256 -34.70 13.61 37.43
N GLU A 257 -34.78 14.22 36.26
CA GLU A 257 -35.81 15.21 35.93
C GLU A 257 -36.75 14.63 34.86
N GLU A 258 -38.04 14.61 35.22
CA GLU A 258 -39.18 14.03 34.51
C GLU A 258 -39.39 14.63 33.11
N ALA A 259 -39.72 13.73 32.18
CA ALA A 259 -40.40 14.09 30.94
C ALA A 259 -41.83 14.61 31.22
N PRO A 260 -42.51 15.14 30.19
CA PRO A 260 -43.63 14.33 29.73
C PRO A 260 -43.61 14.10 28.23
N ARG A 261 -43.67 12.80 27.88
CA ARG A 261 -44.24 12.28 26.64
C ARG A 261 -45.76 12.36 26.72
N ALA A 262 -46.39 12.67 25.59
CA ALA A 262 -47.73 12.23 25.21
C ALA A 262 -47.90 12.57 23.71
N VAL A 263 -48.40 11.75 22.80
CA VAL A 263 -49.16 10.49 22.87
C VAL A 263 -48.94 9.73 21.56
N GLU A 264 -49.06 8.41 21.60
CA GLU A 264 -49.27 7.52 20.43
C GLU A 264 -50.44 7.97 19.54
N GLU A 265 -50.35 7.67 18.25
CA GLU A 265 -51.41 6.98 17.50
C GLU A 265 -50.84 6.37 16.20
N VAL A 266 -51.00 5.05 16.07
CA VAL A 266 -50.95 4.24 14.82
C VAL A 266 -52.42 4.24 14.32
N PRO A 267 -52.82 4.15 13.02
CA PRO A 267 -52.37 3.11 12.07
C PRO A 267 -52.54 3.31 10.53
N VAL A 268 -52.21 2.24 9.78
CA VAL A 268 -52.78 1.72 8.50
C VAL A 268 -52.07 1.96 7.14
N ALA A 269 -51.47 0.86 6.66
CA ALA A 269 -51.47 0.23 5.32
C ALA A 269 -51.33 1.04 4.01
N ALA A 270 -50.38 0.58 3.17
CA ALA A 270 -50.67 0.14 1.79
C ALA A 270 -49.58 -0.82 1.30
N ALA A 271 -49.99 -2.00 0.85
CA ALA A 271 -49.18 -2.96 0.13
C ALA A 271 -49.21 -2.64 -1.38
N GLU A 272 -48.08 -2.77 -2.06
CA GLU A 272 -48.07 -3.00 -3.51
C GLU A 272 -46.91 -3.93 -3.90
N ALA A 273 -47.21 -4.82 -4.84
CA ALA A 273 -46.54 -6.08 -5.16
C ALA A 273 -45.39 -5.90 -6.20
N PRO A 274 -44.52 -6.92 -6.39
CA PRO A 274 -43.36 -6.83 -7.29
C PRO A 274 -43.73 -7.11 -8.76
N PRO A 275 -43.03 -6.53 -9.75
CA PRO A 275 -43.18 -6.98 -11.13
C PRO A 275 -42.26 -8.16 -11.46
N ALA A 276 -42.80 -9.00 -12.33
CA ALA A 276 -42.28 -10.27 -12.80
C ALA A 276 -41.24 -10.14 -13.93
N VAL A 277 -40.33 -11.12 -13.93
CA VAL A 277 -39.71 -11.87 -15.03
C VAL A 277 -39.75 -11.26 -16.44
N GLY A 278 -38.56 -10.98 -16.97
CA GLY A 278 -38.28 -10.86 -18.40
C GLY A 278 -37.10 -11.76 -18.76
N ASP A 279 -37.39 -12.76 -19.58
CA ASP A 279 -36.49 -13.72 -20.22
C ASP A 279 -35.42 -13.03 -21.08
N GLY A 280 -34.21 -13.58 -21.09
CA GLY A 280 -33.04 -13.01 -21.74
C GLY A 280 -31.78 -13.86 -21.53
N SER A 281 -31.86 -15.15 -21.87
CA SER A 281 -30.69 -16.02 -21.96
C SER A 281 -29.80 -15.62 -23.14
N GLU A 282 -28.71 -14.87 -22.88
CA GLU A 282 -27.56 -14.80 -23.77
C GLU A 282 -26.38 -15.54 -23.14
N THR A 283 -26.22 -16.80 -23.52
CA THR A 283 -25.04 -17.60 -23.19
C THR A 283 -23.90 -17.26 -24.15
N VAL A 284 -22.89 -16.54 -23.66
CA VAL A 284 -21.61 -16.40 -24.37
C VAL A 284 -20.86 -17.74 -24.28
N GLN A 285 -20.89 -18.50 -25.37
CA GLN A 285 -20.16 -19.76 -25.54
C GLN A 285 -18.65 -19.53 -25.53
N LEU A 286 -17.96 -20.03 -24.51
CA LEU A 286 -16.50 -20.13 -24.50
C LEU A 286 -16.09 -21.42 -25.26
N LYS A 287 -15.59 -21.25 -26.49
CA LYS A 287 -14.93 -22.31 -27.28
C LYS A 287 -13.63 -22.73 -26.59
N VAL A 288 -13.54 -23.99 -26.19
CA VAL A 288 -12.28 -24.69 -25.88
C VAL A 288 -11.99 -25.67 -27.03
N PRO A 289 -10.75 -25.81 -27.53
CA PRO A 289 -10.45 -26.67 -28.67
C PRO A 289 -10.54 -28.16 -28.29
N ILE A 290 -11.11 -28.98 -29.18
CA ILE A 290 -11.14 -30.45 -29.10
C ILE A 290 -10.23 -31.03 -30.18
N ALA A 291 -9.46 -32.07 -29.82
CA ALA A 291 -8.98 -33.13 -30.71
C ALA A 291 -8.76 -34.43 -29.87
N PRO A 292 -8.80 -35.66 -30.44
CA PRO A 292 -10.06 -36.38 -30.69
C PRO A 292 -10.15 -37.86 -30.20
N ALA A 293 -11.41 -38.32 -30.08
CA ALA A 293 -11.99 -39.66 -30.38
C ALA A 293 -11.74 -40.89 -29.44
N PRO A 294 -12.52 -41.99 -29.56
CA PRO A 294 -13.99 -42.10 -29.47
C PRO A 294 -14.47 -43.30 -28.60
N THR A 295 -15.71 -43.26 -28.09
CA THR A 295 -16.49 -44.50 -27.86
C THR A 295 -17.97 -44.22 -28.06
N VAL A 296 -18.56 -44.97 -28.99
CA VAL A 296 -19.97 -44.94 -29.39
C VAL A 296 -20.83 -45.64 -28.35
N THR A 297 -21.91 -45.01 -27.89
CA THR A 297 -23.09 -45.68 -27.34
C THR A 297 -24.38 -44.98 -27.82
N ALA A 298 -25.24 -45.81 -28.41
CA ALA A 298 -26.66 -45.69 -28.77
C ALA A 298 -27.36 -44.31 -28.75
N GLY A 299 -28.02 -44.00 -29.87
CA GLY A 299 -28.75 -42.76 -30.14
C GLY A 299 -29.70 -42.30 -29.03
N ARG A 300 -29.40 -41.14 -28.47
CA ARG A 300 -30.28 -40.33 -27.63
C ARG A 300 -30.78 -39.14 -28.44
N ALA A 301 -31.90 -38.55 -28.03
CA ALA A 301 -32.34 -37.29 -28.61
C ALA A 301 -31.25 -36.22 -28.39
N PRO A 302 -31.01 -35.30 -29.34
CA PRO A 302 -29.90 -34.34 -29.27
C PRO A 302 -29.95 -33.43 -28.03
N GLU A 303 -31.14 -33.19 -27.46
CA GLU A 303 -31.26 -32.45 -26.20
C GLU A 303 -30.77 -33.24 -24.97
N ASP A 304 -30.99 -34.55 -24.95
CA ASP A 304 -30.56 -35.38 -23.83
C ASP A 304 -29.04 -35.59 -23.87
N GLU A 305 -28.45 -35.77 -25.06
CA GLU A 305 -27.01 -35.81 -25.24
C GLU A 305 -26.33 -34.54 -24.72
N ARG A 306 -26.93 -33.36 -24.97
CA ARG A 306 -26.44 -32.09 -24.43
C ARG A 306 -26.50 -32.04 -22.91
N LYS A 307 -27.57 -32.52 -22.27
CA LYS A 307 -27.67 -32.59 -20.81
C LYS A 307 -26.62 -33.52 -20.20
N HIS A 308 -26.34 -34.66 -20.85
CA HIS A 308 -25.27 -35.57 -20.43
C HIS A 308 -23.88 -34.95 -20.56
N GLU A 309 -23.61 -34.21 -21.64
CA GLU A 309 -22.35 -33.46 -21.78
C GLU A 309 -22.21 -32.37 -20.71
N GLU A 310 -23.26 -31.60 -20.45
CA GLU A 310 -23.27 -30.55 -19.43
C GLU A 310 -23.04 -31.15 -18.03
N ALA A 311 -23.71 -32.26 -17.70
CA ALA A 311 -23.51 -32.99 -16.45
C ALA A 311 -22.05 -33.49 -16.32
N ARG A 312 -21.48 -34.07 -17.38
CA ARG A 312 -20.08 -34.52 -17.36
C ARG A 312 -19.09 -33.37 -17.17
N ARG A 313 -19.31 -32.24 -17.85
CA ARG A 313 -18.47 -31.03 -17.68
C ARG A 313 -18.59 -30.48 -16.27
N PHE A 314 -19.77 -30.49 -15.69
CA PHE A 314 -20.00 -29.98 -14.34
C PHE A 314 -19.40 -30.90 -13.26
N ALA A 315 -19.56 -32.22 -13.39
CA ALA A 315 -18.87 -33.20 -12.54
C ALA A 315 -17.36 -33.00 -12.57
N ARG A 316 -16.78 -32.85 -13.77
CA ARG A 316 -15.34 -32.60 -13.96
C ARG A 316 -14.87 -31.33 -13.26
N LEU A 317 -15.65 -30.25 -13.34
CA LEU A 317 -15.35 -28.99 -12.68
C LEU A 317 -15.28 -29.18 -11.16
N LEU A 318 -16.34 -29.71 -10.56
CA LEU A 318 -16.45 -29.89 -9.11
C LEU A 318 -15.33 -30.79 -8.56
N VAL A 319 -15.05 -31.91 -9.23
CA VAL A 319 -14.00 -32.83 -8.79
C VAL A 319 -12.59 -32.23 -8.98
N SER A 320 -12.40 -31.40 -10.01
CA SER A 320 -11.13 -30.68 -10.20
C SER A 320 -10.88 -29.65 -9.09
N GLU A 321 -11.93 -29.00 -8.58
CA GLU A 321 -11.84 -28.09 -7.44
C GLU A 321 -11.45 -28.83 -6.16
N ILE A 322 -12.06 -29.99 -5.88
CA ILE A 322 -11.68 -30.84 -4.74
C ILE A 322 -10.18 -31.16 -4.79
N ARG A 323 -9.67 -31.56 -5.96
CA ARG A 323 -8.23 -31.86 -6.15
C ARG A 323 -7.35 -30.62 -5.92
N LEU A 324 -7.77 -29.47 -6.42
CA LEU A 324 -7.01 -28.22 -6.33
C LEU A 324 -6.84 -27.75 -4.89
N TYR A 325 -7.89 -27.82 -4.07
CA TYR A 325 -7.85 -27.34 -2.69
C TYR A 325 -7.30 -28.36 -1.70
N ASN A 326 -7.36 -29.65 -2.02
CA ASN A 326 -7.02 -30.72 -1.09
C ASN A 326 -5.91 -31.64 -1.60
N GLU A 327 -4.89 -31.10 -2.27
CA GLU A 327 -3.84 -31.89 -2.91
C GLU A 327 -3.14 -32.87 -1.94
N GLN A 328 -2.81 -32.42 -0.73
CA GLN A 328 -2.17 -33.28 0.28
C GLN A 328 -3.08 -34.43 0.76
N ALA A 329 -4.37 -34.16 0.96
CA ALA A 329 -5.34 -35.15 1.38
C ALA A 329 -5.67 -36.16 0.26
N VAL A 330 -5.67 -35.70 -1.00
CA VAL A 330 -5.75 -36.59 -2.19
C VAL A 330 -4.55 -37.53 -2.24
N GLN A 331 -3.32 -37.02 -2.08
CA GLN A 331 -2.13 -37.87 -2.09
C GLN A 331 -2.11 -38.88 -0.94
N THR A 332 -2.47 -38.44 0.27
CA THR A 332 -2.58 -39.32 1.43
C THR A 332 -3.64 -40.39 1.20
N GLY A 333 -4.81 -40.01 0.69
CA GLY A 333 -5.90 -40.92 0.36
C GLY A 333 -5.53 -41.95 -0.72
N LYS A 334 -4.75 -41.55 -1.73
CA LYS A 334 -4.22 -42.48 -2.75
C LYS A 334 -3.29 -43.52 -2.12
N LEU A 335 -2.39 -43.08 -1.24
CA LEU A 335 -1.44 -43.97 -0.55
C LEU A 335 -2.14 -44.96 0.39
N THR A 336 -3.15 -44.50 1.12
CA THR A 336 -3.93 -45.34 2.05
C THR A 336 -5.08 -46.09 1.39
N ARG A 337 -5.30 -45.88 0.08
CA ARG A 337 -6.46 -46.39 -0.69
C ARG A 337 -7.81 -46.07 -0.03
N ASN A 338 -7.95 -44.86 0.49
CA ASN A 338 -9.15 -44.42 1.19
C ASN A 338 -9.42 -42.92 1.00
N ILE A 339 -9.45 -42.48 -0.27
CA ILE A 339 -9.70 -41.07 -0.63
C ILE A 339 -11.04 -40.59 -0.05
N TYR A 340 -12.08 -41.44 -0.02
CA TYR A 340 -13.39 -41.04 0.46
C TYR A 340 -13.39 -40.64 1.93
N SER A 341 -12.62 -41.34 2.78
CA SER A 341 -12.56 -41.00 4.21
C SER A 341 -11.83 -39.68 4.47
N HIS A 342 -10.77 -39.39 3.69
CA HIS A 342 -9.99 -38.16 3.85
C HIS A 342 -10.67 -36.92 3.27
N LEU A 343 -11.52 -37.08 2.25
CA LEU A 343 -12.16 -35.98 1.52
C LEU A 343 -13.68 -35.98 1.67
N LYS A 344 -14.22 -36.67 2.69
CA LYS A 344 -15.65 -36.92 2.84
C LYS A 344 -16.48 -35.64 2.74
N GLU A 345 -16.11 -34.61 3.49
CA GLU A 345 -16.86 -33.35 3.56
C GLU A 345 -16.90 -32.63 2.21
N ASP A 346 -15.77 -32.55 1.51
CA ASP A 346 -15.69 -31.86 0.22
C ASP A 346 -16.35 -32.66 -0.91
N ILE A 347 -16.25 -33.99 -0.86
CA ILE A 347 -16.95 -34.89 -1.79
C ILE A 347 -18.46 -34.78 -1.60
N ASP A 348 -18.95 -34.81 -0.36
CA ASP A 348 -20.38 -34.75 -0.08
C ASP A 348 -20.95 -33.36 -0.44
N ARG A 349 -20.23 -32.27 -0.12
CA ARG A 349 -20.61 -30.91 -0.55
C ARG A 349 -20.66 -30.77 -2.06
N SER A 350 -19.65 -31.28 -2.76
CA SER A 350 -19.58 -31.24 -4.23
C SER A 350 -20.66 -32.11 -4.88
N ARG A 351 -20.97 -33.26 -4.27
CA ARG A 351 -22.07 -34.12 -4.70
C ARG A 351 -23.41 -33.42 -4.56
N GLU A 352 -23.65 -32.72 -3.46
CA GLU A 352 -24.88 -31.95 -3.28
C GLU A 352 -25.04 -30.87 -4.36
N MET A 353 -23.97 -30.11 -4.64
CA MET A 353 -23.98 -29.11 -5.73
C MET A 353 -24.25 -29.75 -7.10
N TYR A 354 -23.69 -30.93 -7.36
CA TYR A 354 -23.95 -31.71 -8.57
C TYR A 354 -25.43 -32.11 -8.69
N GLU A 355 -26.01 -32.62 -7.61
CA GLU A 355 -27.40 -33.10 -7.57
C GLU A 355 -28.43 -31.97 -7.70
N GLN A 356 -28.11 -30.77 -7.21
CA GLN A 356 -28.96 -29.58 -7.37
C GLN A 356 -29.03 -29.09 -8.82
N ARG A 357 -27.94 -29.26 -9.59
CA ARG A 357 -27.85 -28.75 -10.97
C ARG A 357 -28.20 -29.78 -12.04
N VAL A 358 -27.97 -31.07 -11.77
CA VAL A 358 -28.21 -32.15 -12.74
C VAL A 358 -29.53 -32.87 -12.42
N SER A 359 -30.40 -32.95 -13.42
CA SER A 359 -31.72 -33.58 -13.28
C SER A 359 -31.62 -35.05 -12.85
N ALA A 360 -32.63 -35.52 -12.13
CA ALA A 360 -32.69 -36.91 -11.65
C ALA A 360 -32.65 -37.93 -12.79
N GLU A 361 -33.22 -37.60 -13.96
CA GLU A 361 -33.20 -38.44 -15.16
C GLU A 361 -31.78 -38.70 -15.67
N VAL A 362 -30.95 -37.67 -15.73
CA VAL A 362 -29.54 -37.79 -16.16
C VAL A 362 -28.71 -38.55 -15.14
N ARG A 363 -29.00 -38.34 -13.84
CA ARG A 363 -28.32 -39.03 -12.74
C ARG A 363 -28.70 -40.51 -12.64
N ALA A 364 -29.92 -40.88 -13.02
CA ALA A 364 -30.37 -42.27 -13.04
C ALA A 364 -29.71 -43.07 -14.17
N ASP A 365 -29.39 -42.41 -15.29
CA ASP A 365 -28.79 -43.06 -16.46
C ASP A 365 -27.26 -43.18 -16.38
N SER A 366 -26.54 -42.26 -15.73
CA SER A 366 -25.08 -42.32 -15.60
C SER A 366 -24.55 -41.58 -14.37
N ASN A 367 -23.50 -42.14 -13.73
CA ASN A 367 -22.87 -41.56 -12.54
C ASN A 367 -21.59 -40.78 -12.89
N TYR A 368 -21.74 -39.70 -13.67
CA TYR A 368 -20.60 -38.89 -14.12
C TYR A 368 -19.76 -38.30 -12.99
N PHE A 369 -20.37 -38.06 -11.83
CA PHE A 369 -19.65 -37.58 -10.66
C PHE A 369 -18.64 -38.61 -10.16
N HIS A 370 -19.07 -39.88 -10.03
CA HIS A 370 -18.17 -40.97 -9.66
C HIS A 370 -17.08 -41.20 -10.72
N ASP A 371 -17.44 -41.17 -12.01
CA ASP A 371 -16.47 -41.36 -13.10
C ASP A 371 -15.34 -40.33 -13.05
N GLU A 372 -15.69 -39.05 -12.83
CA GLU A 372 -14.68 -37.99 -12.71
C GLU A 372 -13.91 -38.09 -11.38
N MET A 373 -14.51 -38.58 -10.28
CA MET A 373 -13.77 -38.89 -9.05
C MET A 373 -12.67 -39.93 -9.29
N VAL A 374 -13.00 -41.04 -9.96
CA VAL A 374 -12.01 -42.06 -10.33
C VAL A 374 -10.93 -41.45 -11.23
N ARG A 375 -11.34 -40.71 -12.26
CA ARG A 375 -10.41 -40.16 -13.25
C ARG A 375 -9.48 -39.08 -12.71
N ILE A 376 -9.97 -38.21 -11.82
CA ILE A 376 -9.25 -37.00 -11.38
C ILE A 376 -8.64 -37.18 -9.99
N LEU A 377 -9.39 -37.73 -9.03
CA LEU A 377 -8.91 -37.92 -7.66
C LEU A 377 -8.10 -39.20 -7.53
N ALA A 378 -8.42 -40.23 -8.30
CA ALA A 378 -7.77 -41.53 -8.20
C ALA A 378 -6.88 -41.88 -9.41
N ASP A 379 -6.64 -40.91 -10.32
CA ASP A 379 -5.87 -41.07 -11.57
C ASP A 379 -6.27 -42.30 -12.42
N GLY A 380 -7.54 -42.72 -12.33
CA GLY A 380 -8.10 -43.87 -13.04
C GLY A 380 -8.21 -45.16 -12.23
N ASP A 381 -7.67 -45.22 -11.01
CA ASP A 381 -7.73 -46.40 -10.13
C ASP A 381 -8.94 -46.33 -9.18
N ALA A 382 -10.01 -47.07 -9.48
CA ALA A 382 -11.22 -47.06 -8.66
C ALA A 382 -10.97 -47.59 -7.23
N ASP A 383 -10.02 -48.51 -7.05
CA ASP A 383 -9.74 -49.12 -5.75
C ASP A 383 -9.11 -48.12 -4.77
N ALA A 384 -8.50 -47.05 -5.27
CA ALA A 384 -7.95 -45.98 -4.43
C ALA A 384 -9.02 -45.10 -3.78
N LEU A 385 -10.28 -45.13 -4.26
CA LEU A 385 -11.36 -44.38 -3.65
C LEU A 385 -11.73 -44.91 -2.25
N GLY A 386 -11.57 -46.22 -2.01
CA GLY A 386 -11.88 -46.87 -0.74
C GLY A 386 -13.38 -46.90 -0.40
N VAL A 387 -14.23 -47.01 -1.43
CA VAL A 387 -15.71 -47.12 -1.33
C VAL A 387 -16.22 -48.53 -1.53
#